data_AF-A0A6J5UA98-F1
#
_entry.id   AF-A0A6J5UA98-F1
#
_cell.length_a   1.000
_cell.length_b   1.000
_cell.length_c   1.000
_cell.angle_alpha   90.00
_cell.angle_beta   90.00
_cell.angle_gamma   90.00
#
_symmetry.space_group_name_H-M   'P 1'
#
loop_
_entity.id
_entity.type
_entity.pdbx_description
1 polymer ?
#
loop_
_entity_poly.entity_id
_entity_poly.type
_entity_poly.pdbx_seq_one_letter_code
_entity_poly.pdbx_strand_id
1 'polypeptide(L)' 'MSSGACAVQQTLTAEAASVLKHSLSLSRRRGHAQVTPLHVAATLLSSRTSLLRRACLRDKESDREKEEEEKQINR' A
#
# COMPACT_ATOMS: atom_id res chain seq x y z
N MET A 1 -8.49 -31.42 -8.26
CA MET A 1 -7.16 -31.00 -7.78
C MET A 1 -7.34 -30.20 -6.51
N SER A 2 -7.32 -30.85 -5.33
CA SER A 2 -7.21 -30.11 -4.06
C SER A 2 -5.71 -29.88 -3.83
N SER A 3 -5.22 -28.70 -4.19
CA SER A 3 -3.88 -28.28 -3.77
C SER A 3 -3.88 -28.29 -2.24
N GLY A 4 -3.17 -29.26 -1.65
CA GLY A 4 -2.91 -29.30 -0.23
C GLY A 4 -2.24 -27.99 0.16
N ALA A 5 -2.99 -27.11 0.80
CA ALA A 5 -2.42 -25.96 1.46
C ALA A 5 -1.60 -26.51 2.63
N CYS A 6 -0.29 -26.69 2.43
CA CYS A 6 0.65 -26.57 3.53
C CYS A 6 0.39 -25.19 4.14
N ALA A 7 -0.44 -25.15 5.19
CA ALA A 7 -0.75 -23.94 5.91
C ALA A 7 0.49 -23.52 6.69
N VAL A 8 1.44 -22.89 5.99
CA VAL A 8 2.45 -22.08 6.65
C VAL A 8 1.68 -21.01 7.41
N GLN A 9 1.74 -21.05 8.74
CA GLN A 9 1.22 -19.98 9.58
C GLN A 9 2.08 -18.74 9.35
N GLN A 10 1.77 -17.98 8.30
CA GLN A 10 2.28 -16.64 8.13
C GLN A 10 1.54 -15.75 9.14
N THR A 11 2.16 -15.56 10.30
CA THR A 11 1.62 -14.65 11.32
C THR A 11 1.78 -13.23 10.81
N LEU A 12 0.67 -12.66 10.33
CA LEU A 12 0.59 -11.24 10.01
C LEU A 12 0.50 -10.42 11.30
N THR A 13 1.03 -9.20 11.26
CA THR A 13 0.74 -8.23 12.33
C THR A 13 -0.76 -7.92 12.36
N ALA A 14 -1.26 -7.50 13.53
CA ALA A 14 -2.67 -7.12 13.68
C ALA A 14 -3.07 -6.01 12.69
N GLU A 15 -2.18 -5.05 12.43
CA GLU A 15 -2.38 -3.99 11.44
C GLU A 15 -2.49 -4.56 10.02
N ALA A 16 -1.56 -5.42 9.61
CA ALA A 16 -1.57 -6.03 8.28
C ALA A 16 -2.83 -6.89 8.06
N ALA A 17 -3.24 -7.66 9.07
CA ALA A 17 -4.48 -8.43 9.01
C ALA A 17 -5.72 -7.51 8.87
N SER A 18 -5.75 -6.37 9.57
CA SER A 18 -6.82 -5.38 9.45
C SER A 18 -6.88 -4.77 8.04
N VAL A 19 -5.72 -4.40 7.47
CA VAL A 19 -5.62 -3.91 6.10
C VAL A 19 -6.15 -4.92 5.10
N LEU A 20 -5.83 -6.21 5.24
CA LEU A 20 -6.34 -7.25 4.35
C LEU A 20 -7.86 -7.44 4.48
N LYS A 21 -8.42 -7.40 5.70
CA LYS A 21 -9.88 -7.45 5.92
C LYS A 21 -10.59 -6.29 5.22
N HIS A 22 -10.03 -5.08 5.31
CA HIS A 22 -10.56 -3.90 4.62
C HIS A 22 -10.45 -4.04 3.09
N SER A 23 -9.31 -4.56 2.60
CA SER A 23 -9.05 -4.79 1.18
C SER A 23 -10.01 -5.80 0.57
N LEU A 24 -10.34 -6.88 1.30
CA LEU A 24 -11.34 -7.87 0.89
C LEU A 24 -12.75 -7.26 0.83
N SER A 25 -13.09 -6.41 1.79
CA SER A 25 -14.37 -5.69 1.77
C SER A 25 -14.44 -4.74 0.57
N LEU A 26 -13.32 -4.10 0.22
CA LEU A 26 -13.21 -3.24 -0.97
C LEU A 26 -13.37 -4.06 -2.26
N SER A 27 -12.72 -5.21 -2.39
CA SER A 27 -12.79 -6.04 -3.60
C SER A 27 -14.21 -6.55 -3.87
N ARG A 28 -14.92 -6.99 -2.82
CA ARG A 28 -16.33 -7.41 -2.90
C ARG A 28 -17.24 -6.27 -3.37
N ARG A 29 -17.06 -5.06 -2.84
CA ARG A 29 -17.83 -3.87 -3.28
C ARG A 29 -17.57 -3.50 -4.75
N ARG A 30 -16.40 -3.86 -5.28
CA ARG A 30 -16.03 -3.63 -6.68
C ARG A 30 -16.36 -4.82 -7.60
N GLY A 31 -16.96 -5.89 -7.08
CA GLY A 31 -17.31 -7.09 -7.86
C GLY A 31 -16.11 -8.00 -8.17
N HIS A 32 -14.98 -7.85 -7.48
CA HIS A 32 -13.82 -8.71 -7.67
C HIS A 32 -13.84 -9.93 -6.73
N ALA A 33 -13.75 -11.12 -7.32
CA ALA A 33 -13.80 -12.40 -6.61
C ALA A 33 -12.60 -12.65 -5.67
N GLN A 34 -11.48 -11.98 -5.92
CA GLN A 34 -10.25 -12.10 -5.15
C GLN A 34 -9.70 -10.74 -4.78
N VAL A 35 -8.97 -10.69 -3.66
CA VAL A 35 -8.17 -9.52 -3.32
C VAL A 35 -6.95 -9.47 -4.24
N THR A 36 -6.60 -8.28 -4.71
CA THR A 36 -5.40 -8.05 -5.55
C THR A 36 -4.50 -7.03 -4.86
N PRO A 37 -3.19 -6.97 -5.21
CA PRO A 37 -2.28 -5.95 -4.66
C PRO A 37 -2.81 -4.52 -4.77
N LEU A 38 -3.58 -4.21 -5.83
CA LEU A 38 -4.19 -2.89 -6.02
C LEU A 38 -5.21 -2.55 -4.92
N HIS A 39 -6.01 -3.51 -4.47
CA HIS A 39 -6.97 -3.29 -3.38
C HIS A 39 -6.24 -2.95 -2.07
N VAL A 40 -5.14 -3.66 -1.80
CA VAL A 40 -4.28 -3.43 -0.63
C VAL A 40 -3.63 -2.04 -0.69
N ALA A 41 -3.07 -1.69 -1.84
CA ALA A 41 -2.50 -0.35 -2.07
C ALA A 41 -3.54 0.75 -1.88
N ALA A 42 -4.75 0.59 -2.44
CA ALA A 42 -5.84 1.56 -2.28
C ALA A 42 -6.27 1.71 -0.82
N THR A 43 -6.39 0.60 -0.07
CA THR A 43 -6.67 0.64 1.37
C THR A 43 -5.58 1.37 2.15
N LEU A 44 -4.31 1.08 1.88
CA LEU A 44 -3.18 1.75 2.53
C LEU A 44 -3.16 3.25 2.18
N LEU A 45 -3.32 3.62 0.91
CA LEU A 45 -3.35 5.01 0.46
C LEU A 45 -4.53 5.82 0.99
N SER A 46 -5.65 5.16 1.35
CA SER A 46 -6.82 5.82 1.94
C SER A 46 -6.60 6.21 3.40
N SER A 47 -5.73 5.49 4.12
CA SER A 47 -5.41 5.81 5.52
C SER A 47 -4.34 6.90 5.60
N ARG A 48 -4.61 7.98 6.35
CA ARG A 48 -3.63 9.06 6.57
C ARG A 48 -2.40 8.60 7.36
N THR A 49 -2.56 7.58 8.20
CA THR A 49 -1.50 7.07 9.08
C THR A 49 -0.65 5.98 8.45
N SER A 50 -1.03 5.46 7.27
CA SER A 50 -0.28 4.37 6.65
C SER A 50 1.14 4.81 6.27
N LEU A 51 2.10 3.91 6.49
CA LEU A 51 3.49 4.11 6.09
C LEU A 51 3.62 4.32 4.59
N LEU A 52 2.86 3.57 3.79
CA LEU A 52 2.87 3.66 2.33
C LEU A 52 2.47 5.06 1.85
N ARG A 53 1.38 5.64 2.38
CA ARG A 53 0.95 7.00 2.00
C ARG A 53 1.98 8.05 2.40
N ARG A 54 2.53 7.94 3.63
CA ARG A 54 3.57 8.86 4.12
C ARG A 54 4.83 8.80 3.25
N ALA A 55 5.28 7.60 2.88
CA ALA A 55 6.41 7.42 1.98
C ALA A 55 6.16 8.07 0.62
N CYS A 56 5.00 7.82 -0.01
CA CYS A 56 4.65 8.41 -1.30
C CYS A 56 4.52 9.95 -1.30
N LEU A 57 4.29 10.57 -0.13
CA LEU A 57 4.26 12.02 0.01
C LEU A 57 5.65 12.60 0.21
N ARG A 58 6.47 11.97 1.06
CA ARG A 58 7.86 12.39 1.31
C ARG A 58 8.72 12.31 0.04
N ASP A 59 8.51 11.29 -0.77
CA ASP A 59 9.25 11.11 -2.04
C ASP A 59 9.07 12.32 -2.96
N LYS A 60 7.83 12.83 -3.06
CA LYS A 60 7.53 14.04 -3.84
C LYS A 60 8.14 15.32 -3.28
N GLU A 61 8.37 15.36 -1.98
CA GLU A 61 9.03 16.50 -1.34
C GLU A 61 10.53 16.46 -1.61
N SER A 62 11.16 15.29 -1.49
CA SER A 62 12.56 15.10 -1.83
C SER A 62 12.87 15.37 -3.31
N ASP A 63 11.97 15.02 -4.22
CA ASP A 63 12.13 15.36 -5.65
C ASP A 63 12.07 16.87 -5.87
N ARG A 64 11.21 17.59 -5.14
CA ARG A 64 11.13 19.06 -5.24
C ARG A 64 12.33 19.77 -4.64
N GLU A 65 12.84 19.30 -3.52
CA GLU A 65 14.06 19.84 -2.91
C GLU A 65 15.27 19.70 -3.86
N LYS A 66 15.39 18.58 -4.57
CA LYS A 66 16.45 18.37 -5.57
C LYS A 66 16.29 19.28 -6.79
N GLU A 67 15.06 19.47 -7.27
CA GLU A 67 14.79 20.37 -8.41
C GLU A 67 15.09 21.84 -8.05
N GLU A 68 14.87 22.24 -6.80
CA GLU A 68 15.24 23.58 -6.29
C GLU A 68 16.75 23.72 -6.10
N GLU A 69 17.44 22.70 -5.59
CA GLU A 69 18.90 22.70 -5.41
C GLU A 69 19.62 22.73 -6.77
N GLU A 70 19.15 21.98 -7.78
CA GLU A 70 19.69 22.02 -9.15
C GLU A 70 19.48 23.38 -9.82
N LYS A 71 18.33 24.04 -9.59
CA LYS A 71 18.09 25.43 -10.04
C LYS A 71 18.98 26.45 -9.36
N GLN A 72 19.36 26.21 -8.11
CA GLN A 72 20.26 27.09 -7.35
C GLN A 72 21.72 26.94 -7.80
N ILE A 73 22.13 25.74 -8.23
CA ILE A 73 23.48 25.45 -8.74
C ILE A 73 23.71 26.02 -10.15
N ASN A 74 22.69 26.03 -11.00
CA ASN A 74 22.78 26.51 -12.40
C ASN A 74 22.45 28.01 -12.60
N ARG A 75 22.43 28.81 -11.52
CA ARG A 75 22.30 30.28 -11.56
C ARG A 75 23.64 30.94 -11.24
#